data_AF-A0AAW1UUX7-F1
#
_entry.id   AF-A0AAW1UUX7-F1
#
_cell.length_a   1.000
_cell.length_b   1.000
_cell.length_c   1.000
_cell.angle_alpha   90.00
_cell.angle_beta   90.00
_cell.angle_gamma   90.00
#
_symmetry.space_group_name_H-M   'P 1'
#
loop_
_entity.id
_entity.type
_entity.pdbx_description
1 polymer ?
#
loop_
_entity_poly.entity_id
_entity_poly.type
_entity_poly.pdbx_seq_one_letter_code
_entity_poly.pdbx_strand_id
1 'polypeptide(L)'
;MGWSNQEKLICIQDDGMVVLHDMYGRFEHSFLVSQKAQESKVVDAEIFTSPQNCTGVALLTLNDKVFLVNNILKPKCRQLSELPKDLKPNCWGIIAEEPQTEVLMACGKDLYRLKQDEHHTSVLLEPDISRPFNAIIMMSISFNARHIALFTDSGCIWLGSTNFRNKYYEIDTDIQYIPKQLMWCGNDAVAAYCERDNTVYLFGKHDNKITFFYDDSVHLAQEIDGIRIISNTTHELLQKVPQVVQKIFRINSTEPGSFLVEASKQFQKRSHRANEYILLVKKDLQVAVEQCIEAVGYEFDTDIQKKLIRAAQFGKCFISDTNTDKYVAMCRLLRVLNEVRNPRIGIPITMTQLTYQTNTVLLDRLIARKEYYLALQIAKYLKLPDKEGRNHILVHWAKYKVSQSQLEEETVAREIADKLGYTPGISYKEVAYVAAEHGRKK
;
A
#
# COMPACT_ATOMS: atom_id res chain seq x y z
N MET A 1 -8.44 -6.73 14.19
CA MET A 1 -7.54 -5.55 14.31
C MET A 1 -6.83 -5.35 12.98
N GLY A 2 -6.37 -4.14 12.67
CA GLY A 2 -5.55 -3.87 11.49
C GLY A 2 -5.09 -2.41 11.44
N TRP A 3 -4.56 -1.96 10.32
CA TRP A 3 -3.96 -0.63 10.18
C TRP A 3 -4.72 0.24 9.18
N SER A 4 -4.81 1.53 9.47
CA SER A 4 -5.32 2.53 8.53
C SER A 4 -4.25 2.97 7.53
N ASN A 5 -4.68 3.63 6.45
CA ASN A 5 -3.80 4.23 5.45
C ASN A 5 -2.91 5.34 6.05
N GLN A 6 -3.33 5.89 7.21
CA GLN A 6 -2.63 6.89 8.01
C GLN A 6 -1.79 6.26 9.14
N GLU A 7 -1.53 4.95 9.10
CA GLU A 7 -0.71 4.22 10.09
C GLU A 7 -1.26 4.30 11.52
N LYS A 8 -2.59 4.32 11.63
CA LYS A 8 -3.30 4.20 12.91
C LYS A 8 -3.73 2.76 13.13
N LEU A 9 -3.54 2.25 14.33
CA LEU A 9 -4.04 0.94 14.70
C LEU A 9 -5.55 1.02 14.92
N ILE A 10 -6.28 0.13 14.25
CA ILE A 10 -7.73 -0.01 14.34
C ILE A 10 -8.06 -1.30 15.08
N CYS A 11 -8.72 -1.15 16.21
CA CYS A 11 -9.26 -2.24 17.01
C CYS A 11 -10.79 -2.26 16.86
N ILE A 12 -11.33 -3.39 16.42
CA ILE A 12 -12.77 -3.60 16.24
C ILE A 12 -13.21 -4.59 17.29
N GLN A 13 -14.17 -4.20 18.12
CA GLN A 13 -14.68 -4.99 19.24
C GLN A 13 -15.93 -5.78 18.83
N ASP A 14 -16.28 -6.80 19.62
CA ASP A 14 -17.43 -7.68 19.39
C ASP A 14 -18.78 -6.96 19.53
N ASP A 15 -18.80 -5.81 20.21
CA ASP A 15 -19.97 -4.93 20.30
C ASP A 15 -20.08 -3.93 19.12
N GLY A 16 -19.17 -3.99 18.14
CA GLY A 16 -19.15 -3.08 17.00
C GLY A 16 -18.50 -1.72 17.27
N MET A 17 -17.86 -1.53 18.42
CA MET A 17 -17.04 -0.35 18.69
C MET A 17 -15.71 -0.43 17.92
N VAL A 18 -15.38 0.65 17.22
CA VAL A 18 -14.11 0.82 16.51
C VAL A 18 -13.27 1.83 17.29
N VAL A 19 -12.09 1.41 17.72
CA VAL A 19 -11.14 2.20 18.51
C VAL A 19 -9.88 2.43 17.68
N LEU A 20 -9.44 3.69 17.60
CA LEU A 20 -8.24 4.09 16.89
C LEU A 20 -7.14 4.45 17.89
N HIS A 21 -5.95 3.94 17.63
CA HIS A 21 -4.73 4.31 18.34
C HIS A 21 -3.69 4.86 17.36
N ASP A 22 -2.86 5.78 17.85
CA ASP A 22 -1.68 6.22 17.13
C ASP A 22 -0.62 5.10 17.04
N MET A 23 0.45 5.33 16.29
CA MET A 23 1.52 4.35 16.13
C MET A 23 2.30 4.02 17.41
N TYR A 24 2.09 4.76 18.52
CA TYR A 24 2.66 4.50 19.83
C TYR A 24 1.65 3.83 20.78
N GLY A 25 0.48 3.42 20.27
CA GLY A 25 -0.58 2.78 21.04
C GLY A 25 -1.44 3.73 21.87
N ARG A 26 -1.30 5.05 21.71
CA ARG A 26 -2.12 6.03 22.43
C ARG A 26 -3.50 6.11 21.79
N PHE A 27 -4.53 6.06 22.62
CA PHE A 27 -5.90 6.25 22.17
C PHE A 27 -6.07 7.62 21.49
N GLU A 28 -6.73 7.63 20.33
CA GLU A 28 -7.10 8.87 19.65
C GLU A 28 -8.62 9.11 19.71
N HIS A 29 -9.42 8.15 19.26
CA HIS A 29 -10.87 8.28 19.18
C HIS A 29 -11.52 6.91 18.99
N SER A 30 -12.80 6.81 19.35
CA SER A 30 -13.63 5.64 19.09
C SER A 30 -15.02 6.03 18.60
N PHE A 31 -15.64 5.16 17.83
CA PHE A 31 -17.02 5.30 17.40
C PHE A 31 -17.72 3.94 17.32
N LEU A 32 -19.04 3.94 17.52
CA LEU A 32 -19.88 2.77 17.30
C LEU A 32 -20.31 2.74 15.82
N VAL A 33 -20.15 1.60 15.14
CA VAL A 33 -20.56 1.48 13.73
C VAL A 33 -22.08 1.55 13.58
N SER A 34 -22.82 0.78 14.38
CA SER A 34 -24.28 0.73 14.33
C SER A 34 -24.85 0.13 15.61
N GLN A 35 -25.97 0.66 16.10
CA GLN A 35 -26.72 0.05 17.21
C GLN A 35 -27.25 -1.34 16.82
N LYS A 36 -27.71 -1.51 15.57
CA LYS A 36 -28.15 -2.83 15.06
C LYS A 36 -27.02 -3.87 15.09
N ALA A 37 -25.78 -3.45 14.83
CA ALA A 37 -24.62 -4.34 14.86
C ALA A 37 -24.27 -4.75 16.29
N GLN A 38 -24.37 -3.80 17.23
CA GLN A 38 -24.13 -4.03 18.66
C GLN A 38 -25.07 -5.10 19.24
N GLU A 39 -26.36 -5.04 18.89
CA GLU A 39 -27.36 -6.03 19.34
C GLU A 39 -27.08 -7.45 18.82
N SER A 40 -26.51 -7.56 17.61
CA SER A 40 -26.26 -8.85 16.95
C SER A 40 -24.88 -9.44 17.22
N LYS A 41 -23.98 -8.70 17.89
CA LYS A 41 -22.53 -8.96 18.02
C LYS A 41 -21.79 -9.15 16.68
N VAL A 42 -20.56 -8.66 16.63
CA VAL A 42 -19.64 -8.81 15.50
C VAL A 42 -18.90 -10.14 15.62
N VAL A 43 -18.91 -10.91 14.53
CA VAL A 43 -18.16 -12.19 14.43
C VAL A 43 -16.88 -12.04 13.64
N ASP A 44 -16.86 -11.14 12.66
CA ASP A 44 -15.71 -10.89 11.82
C ASP A 44 -15.73 -9.45 11.29
N ALA A 45 -14.57 -8.94 10.90
CA ALA A 45 -14.45 -7.59 10.39
C ALA A 45 -13.25 -7.44 9.45
N GLU A 46 -13.44 -6.63 8.41
CA GLU A 46 -12.40 -6.30 7.44
C GLU A 46 -12.13 -4.80 7.42
N ILE A 47 -10.85 -4.45 7.32
CA ILE A 47 -10.38 -3.08 7.10
C ILE A 47 -9.89 -3.01 5.66
N PHE A 48 -10.37 -2.02 4.91
CA PHE A 48 -10.09 -1.89 3.49
C PHE A 48 -9.74 -0.45 3.11
N THR A 49 -9.11 -0.29 1.95
CA THR A 49 -8.88 1.02 1.34
C THR A 49 -10.02 1.32 0.35
N SER A 50 -10.72 2.44 0.56
CA SER A 50 -11.74 2.93 -0.35
C SER A 50 -11.13 3.48 -1.66
N PRO A 51 -11.93 3.63 -2.74
CA PRO A 51 -11.45 4.19 -4.01
C PRO A 51 -10.82 5.58 -3.87
N GLN A 52 -11.27 6.37 -2.89
CA GLN A 52 -10.76 7.71 -2.58
C GLN A 52 -9.56 7.67 -1.63
N ASN A 53 -8.89 6.52 -1.53
CA ASN A 53 -7.73 6.27 -0.66
C ASN A 53 -8.02 6.55 0.82
N CYS A 54 -9.27 6.39 1.26
CA CYS A 54 -9.66 6.47 2.67
C CYS A 54 -9.65 5.07 3.28
N THR A 55 -9.53 4.98 4.60
CA THR A 55 -9.72 3.70 5.30
C THR A 55 -11.19 3.49 5.61
N GLY A 56 -11.72 2.35 5.17
CA GLY A 56 -13.04 1.85 5.50
C GLY A 56 -12.98 0.62 6.41
N VAL A 57 -14.12 0.32 7.03
CA VAL A 57 -14.32 -0.84 7.90
C VAL A 57 -15.65 -1.48 7.55
N ALA A 58 -15.67 -2.82 7.44
CA ALA A 58 -16.89 -3.60 7.34
C ALA A 58 -16.98 -4.59 8.51
N LEU A 59 -18.19 -4.80 9.02
CA LEU A 59 -18.48 -5.73 10.11
C LEU A 59 -19.45 -6.80 9.61
N LEU A 60 -19.17 -8.05 9.93
CA LEU A 60 -20.09 -9.18 9.80
C LEU A 60 -20.62 -9.55 11.18
N THR A 61 -21.94 -9.69 11.33
CA THR A 61 -22.57 -10.02 12.62
C THR A 61 -22.99 -11.50 12.71
N LEU A 62 -23.38 -11.98 13.90
CA LEU A 62 -23.86 -13.36 14.11
C LEU A 62 -25.08 -13.74 13.26
N ASN A 63 -25.86 -12.74 12.83
CA ASN A 63 -27.04 -12.92 11.98
C ASN A 63 -26.72 -12.70 10.49
N ASP A 64 -25.44 -12.82 10.10
CA ASP A 64 -24.94 -12.75 8.73
C ASP A 64 -25.24 -11.41 8.02
N LYS A 65 -25.41 -10.34 8.80
CA LYS A 65 -25.60 -8.97 8.29
C LYS A 65 -24.27 -8.25 8.17
N VAL A 66 -24.12 -7.44 7.12
CA VAL A 66 -22.94 -6.59 6.94
C VAL A 66 -23.25 -5.12 7.17
N PHE A 67 -22.42 -4.48 7.99
CA PHE A 67 -22.41 -3.05 8.21
C PHE A 67 -21.11 -2.45 7.70
N LEU A 68 -21.22 -1.37 6.94
CA LEU A 68 -20.10 -0.78 6.21
C LEU A 68 -19.92 0.69 6.52
N VAL A 69 -18.69 1.08 6.81
CA VAL A 69 -18.23 2.47 6.95
C VAL A 69 -17.12 2.71 5.94
N ASN A 70 -17.38 3.46 4.88
CA ASN A 70 -16.38 3.71 3.82
C ASN A 70 -15.25 4.66 4.21
N ASN A 71 -15.42 5.46 5.28
CA ASN A 71 -14.41 6.39 5.76
C ASN A 71 -14.49 6.54 7.27
N ILE A 72 -13.49 6.03 8.00
CA ILE A 72 -13.41 6.10 9.46
C ILE A 72 -13.25 7.52 10.02
N LEU A 73 -12.78 8.48 9.22
CA LEU A 73 -12.65 9.89 9.64
C LEU A 73 -13.99 10.63 9.61
N LYS A 74 -14.94 10.12 8.80
CA LYS A 74 -16.31 10.65 8.69
C LYS A 74 -17.28 9.47 8.68
N PRO A 75 -17.42 8.78 9.82
CA PRO A 75 -18.10 7.51 9.88
C PRO A 75 -19.57 7.67 9.48
N LYS A 76 -19.96 6.96 8.42
CA LYS A 76 -21.34 6.83 7.95
C LYS A 76 -21.60 5.37 7.68
N CYS A 77 -22.37 4.74 8.56
CA CYS A 77 -22.71 3.34 8.44
C CYS A 77 -23.81 3.14 7.39
N ARG A 78 -23.67 2.08 6.59
CA ARG A 78 -24.70 1.54 5.70
C ARG A 78 -24.81 0.04 5.93
N GLN A 79 -26.03 -0.46 6.02
CA GLN A 79 -26.28 -1.90 6.01
C GLN A 79 -26.39 -2.37 4.56
N LEU A 80 -25.81 -3.53 4.25
CA LEU A 80 -25.90 -4.12 2.92
C LEU A 80 -27.15 -5.01 2.80
N SER A 81 -27.49 -5.38 1.57
CA SER A 81 -28.50 -6.40 1.25
C SER A 81 -28.21 -7.72 1.97
N GLU A 82 -29.25 -8.45 2.35
CA GLU A 82 -29.10 -9.70 3.10
C GLU A 82 -28.88 -10.92 2.18
N LEU A 83 -28.27 -11.96 2.75
CA LEU A 83 -28.24 -13.29 2.14
C LEU A 83 -29.66 -13.90 2.12
N PRO A 84 -29.93 -14.85 1.19
CA PRO A 84 -31.11 -15.70 1.29
C PRO A 84 -31.19 -16.40 2.66
N LYS A 85 -32.42 -16.67 3.11
CA LYS A 85 -32.65 -17.32 4.41
C LYS A 85 -31.96 -18.69 4.49
N ASP A 86 -31.53 -19.04 5.70
CA ASP A 86 -30.92 -20.33 6.06
C ASP A 86 -29.55 -20.63 5.45
N LEU A 87 -28.91 -19.65 4.80
CA LEU A 87 -27.52 -19.74 4.36
C LEU A 87 -26.56 -19.18 5.40
N LYS A 88 -25.37 -19.79 5.50
CA LYS A 88 -24.28 -19.32 6.35
C LYS A 88 -23.02 -19.08 5.52
N PRO A 89 -22.36 -17.92 5.67
CA PRO A 89 -21.15 -17.62 4.93
C PRO A 89 -19.94 -18.42 5.46
N ASN A 90 -19.12 -18.92 4.53
CA ASN A 90 -17.84 -19.57 4.80
C ASN A 90 -16.69 -18.56 4.80
N CYS A 91 -16.71 -17.64 3.84
CA CYS A 91 -15.77 -16.55 3.71
C CYS A 91 -16.42 -15.40 2.96
N TRP A 92 -15.82 -14.21 3.04
CA TRP A 92 -16.32 -13.00 2.41
C TRP A 92 -15.15 -12.11 1.99
N GLY A 93 -15.44 -11.06 1.22
CA GLY A 93 -14.43 -10.11 0.79
C GLY A 93 -15.05 -8.84 0.20
N ILE A 94 -14.34 -7.73 0.34
CA ILE A 94 -14.84 -6.40 -0.03
C ILE A 94 -14.35 -5.97 -1.41
N ILE A 95 -15.28 -5.55 -2.28
CA ILE A 95 -14.99 -4.88 -3.54
C ILE A 95 -15.18 -3.38 -3.35
N ALA A 96 -14.09 -2.66 -3.09
CA ALA A 96 -14.11 -1.21 -2.94
C ALA A 96 -13.86 -0.50 -4.28
N GLU A 97 -14.90 -0.35 -5.10
CA GLU A 97 -14.89 0.41 -6.37
C GLU A 97 -15.91 1.57 -6.36
N GLU A 98 -15.72 2.54 -7.27
CA GLU A 98 -16.74 3.57 -7.56
C GLU A 98 -17.85 2.96 -8.45
N PRO A 99 -19.14 3.25 -8.23
CA PRO A 99 -19.69 4.24 -7.29
C PRO A 99 -20.03 3.71 -5.88
N GLN A 100 -19.92 2.39 -5.67
CA GLN A 100 -20.32 1.75 -4.42
C GLN A 100 -19.40 0.58 -4.08
N THR A 101 -18.98 0.53 -2.82
CA THR A 101 -18.34 -0.65 -2.21
C THR A 101 -19.36 -1.77 -2.06
N GLU A 102 -19.07 -2.94 -2.62
CA GLU A 102 -19.87 -4.15 -2.54
C GLU A 102 -19.16 -5.21 -1.67
N VAL A 103 -19.89 -6.24 -1.26
CA VAL A 103 -19.32 -7.40 -0.55
C VAL A 103 -19.66 -8.67 -1.30
N LEU A 104 -18.69 -9.56 -1.42
CA LEU A 104 -18.90 -10.94 -1.84
C LEU A 104 -18.96 -11.84 -0.61
N MET A 105 -19.85 -12.82 -0.64
CA MET A 105 -19.99 -13.86 0.38
C MET A 105 -20.11 -15.22 -0.26
N ALA A 106 -19.26 -16.16 0.15
CA ALA A 106 -19.39 -17.55 -0.25
C ALA A 106 -20.21 -18.32 0.79
N CYS A 107 -21.19 -19.11 0.35
CA CYS A 107 -22.00 -20.01 1.16
C CYS A 107 -21.95 -21.41 0.53
N GLY A 108 -21.13 -22.30 1.09
CA GLY A 108 -20.72 -23.53 0.43
C GLY A 108 -20.06 -23.22 -0.90
N LYS A 109 -20.65 -23.75 -1.98
CA LYS A 109 -20.19 -23.52 -3.35
C LYS A 109 -20.73 -22.23 -4.00
N ASP A 110 -21.79 -21.67 -3.42
CA ASP A 110 -22.53 -20.56 -4.02
C ASP A 110 -21.88 -19.24 -3.60
N LEU A 111 -21.80 -18.28 -4.52
CA LEU A 111 -21.21 -16.98 -4.27
C LEU A 111 -22.26 -15.87 -4.44
N TYR A 112 -22.42 -15.02 -3.43
CA TYR A 112 -23.40 -13.94 -3.43
C TYR A 112 -22.72 -12.58 -3.45
N ARG A 113 -23.30 -11.64 -4.19
CA ARG A 113 -22.91 -10.23 -4.18
C ARG A 113 -23.95 -9.41 -3.43
N LEU A 114 -23.47 -8.72 -2.41
CA LEU A 114 -24.25 -7.82 -1.56
C LEU A 114 -23.96 -6.36 -1.95
N LYS A 115 -25.02 -5.55 -2.04
CA LYS A 115 -24.95 -4.13 -2.40
C LYS A 115 -25.29 -3.24 -1.20
N GLN A 116 -24.96 -1.95 -1.29
CA GLN A 116 -25.26 -0.95 -0.25
C GLN A 116 -26.73 -0.52 -0.24
N ASP A 117 -27.64 -1.49 -0.20
CA ASP A 117 -29.07 -1.30 -0.10
C ASP A 117 -29.69 -2.49 0.64
N GLU A 118 -30.16 -2.25 1.87
CA GLU A 118 -30.78 -3.25 2.75
C GLU A 118 -32.01 -3.91 2.11
N HIS A 119 -32.67 -3.24 1.16
CA HIS A 119 -33.87 -3.73 0.49
C HIS A 119 -33.59 -4.43 -0.84
N HIS A 120 -32.35 -4.39 -1.33
CA HIS A 120 -31.98 -5.07 -2.57
C HIS A 120 -31.80 -6.58 -2.34
N THR A 121 -32.06 -7.39 -3.36
CA THR A 121 -31.76 -8.82 -3.32
C THR A 121 -30.29 -9.05 -3.64
N SER A 122 -29.63 -9.90 -2.85
CA SER A 122 -28.28 -10.35 -3.17
C SER A 122 -28.27 -11.11 -4.50
N VAL A 123 -27.20 -10.95 -5.27
CA VAL A 123 -27.09 -11.54 -6.62
C VAL A 123 -26.24 -12.79 -6.53
N LEU A 124 -26.79 -13.93 -6.94
CA LEU A 124 -26.02 -15.17 -7.09
C LEU A 124 -25.05 -15.03 -8.27
N LEU A 125 -23.81 -15.47 -8.03
CA LEU A 125 -22.71 -15.48 -8.99
C LEU A 125 -22.24 -16.92 -9.17
N GLU A 126 -21.97 -17.28 -10.42
CA GLU A 126 -21.52 -18.62 -10.78
C GLU A 126 -20.09 -18.52 -11.34
N PRO A 127 -19.06 -18.60 -10.48
CA PRO A 127 -17.69 -18.66 -10.97
C PRO A 127 -17.49 -19.96 -11.78
N ASP A 128 -16.90 -19.84 -12.96
CA ASP A 128 -16.54 -20.99 -13.81
C ASP A 128 -15.34 -21.73 -13.21
N ILE A 129 -15.60 -22.57 -12.21
CA ILE A 129 -14.63 -23.46 -11.58
C ILE A 129 -14.86 -24.87 -12.13
N SER A 130 -13.86 -25.40 -12.83
CA SER A 130 -13.99 -26.65 -13.57
C SER A 130 -13.81 -27.88 -12.68
N ARG A 131 -12.94 -27.79 -11.66
CA ARG A 131 -12.72 -28.87 -10.69
C ARG A 131 -13.90 -29.02 -9.72
N PRO A 132 -14.32 -30.23 -9.36
CA PRO A 132 -15.31 -30.44 -8.30
C PRO A 132 -14.80 -29.96 -6.95
N PHE A 133 -15.66 -29.22 -6.24
CA PHE A 133 -15.40 -28.69 -4.89
C PHE A 133 -16.73 -28.61 -4.13
N ASN A 134 -16.69 -28.57 -2.80
CA ASN A 134 -17.91 -28.42 -1.99
C ASN A 134 -18.06 -27.00 -1.42
N ALA A 135 -16.94 -26.30 -1.19
CA ALA A 135 -16.97 -24.97 -0.62
C ALA A 135 -15.83 -24.06 -1.11
N ILE A 136 -16.14 -22.78 -1.26
CA ILE A 136 -15.13 -21.71 -1.31
C ILE A 136 -14.81 -21.35 0.14
N ILE A 137 -13.55 -21.54 0.54
CA ILE A 137 -13.12 -21.43 1.94
C ILE A 137 -12.28 -20.17 2.21
N MET A 138 -11.75 -19.53 1.17
CA MET A 138 -11.08 -18.23 1.28
C MET A 138 -11.25 -17.45 -0.01
N MET A 139 -11.28 -16.13 0.09
CA MET A 139 -11.20 -15.25 -1.06
C MET A 139 -10.27 -14.07 -0.79
N SER A 140 -9.76 -13.47 -1.87
CA SER A 140 -8.89 -12.30 -1.78
C SER A 140 -9.16 -11.38 -2.97
N ILE A 141 -9.33 -10.09 -2.68
CA ILE A 141 -9.59 -9.05 -3.68
C ILE A 141 -8.30 -8.28 -3.93
N SER A 142 -7.96 -8.03 -5.20
CA SER A 142 -6.77 -7.26 -5.56
C SER A 142 -6.86 -5.81 -5.10
N PHE A 143 -5.72 -5.12 -4.97
CA PHE A 143 -5.69 -3.77 -4.40
C PHE A 143 -6.54 -2.78 -5.22
N ASN A 144 -6.59 -2.98 -6.54
CA ASN A 144 -7.41 -2.17 -7.43
C ASN A 144 -8.89 -2.59 -7.50
N ALA A 145 -9.32 -3.59 -6.70
CA ALA A 145 -10.66 -4.16 -6.64
C ALA A 145 -11.21 -4.78 -7.94
N ARG A 146 -10.33 -5.04 -8.92
CA ARG A 146 -10.72 -5.59 -10.25
C ARG A 146 -10.54 -7.09 -10.39
N HIS A 147 -9.73 -7.70 -9.53
CA HIS A 147 -9.38 -9.11 -9.60
C HIS A 147 -9.71 -9.80 -8.28
N ILE A 148 -10.06 -11.08 -8.38
CA ILE A 148 -10.41 -11.91 -7.23
C ILE A 148 -9.74 -13.27 -7.35
N ALA A 149 -9.29 -13.76 -6.20
CA ALA A 149 -8.83 -15.12 -6.00
C ALA A 149 -9.85 -15.85 -5.13
N LEU A 150 -10.28 -17.03 -5.53
CA LEU A 150 -11.10 -17.93 -4.73
C LEU A 150 -10.30 -19.20 -4.45
N PHE A 151 -10.19 -19.59 -3.19
CA PHE A 151 -9.56 -20.83 -2.77
C PHE A 151 -10.64 -21.81 -2.31
N THR A 152 -10.68 -22.99 -2.91
CA THR A 152 -11.68 -24.03 -2.64
C THR A 152 -11.18 -25.07 -1.65
N ASP A 153 -12.10 -25.81 -1.04
CA ASP A 153 -11.81 -26.95 -0.15
C ASP A 153 -11.06 -28.10 -0.86
N SER A 154 -11.08 -28.13 -2.19
CA SER A 154 -10.32 -29.07 -3.01
C SER A 154 -8.86 -28.67 -3.24
N GLY A 155 -8.38 -27.58 -2.62
CA GLY A 155 -7.01 -27.06 -2.82
C GLY A 155 -6.81 -26.33 -4.16
N CYS A 156 -7.88 -25.89 -4.81
CA CYS A 156 -7.82 -25.18 -6.08
C CYS A 156 -7.89 -23.66 -5.86
N ILE A 157 -7.04 -22.90 -6.56
CA ILE A 157 -7.16 -21.44 -6.68
C ILE A 157 -7.77 -21.10 -8.03
N TRP A 158 -8.90 -20.39 -8.00
CA TRP A 158 -9.50 -19.76 -9.16
C TRP A 158 -9.18 -18.27 -9.17
N LEU A 159 -8.66 -17.76 -10.29
CA LEU A 159 -8.35 -16.35 -10.49
C LEU A 159 -9.21 -15.78 -11.60
N GLY A 160 -9.84 -14.63 -11.36
CA GLY A 160 -10.67 -13.97 -12.36
C GLY A 160 -10.94 -12.50 -12.05
N SER A 161 -11.76 -11.88 -12.89
CA SER A 161 -12.26 -10.52 -12.64
C SER A 161 -13.34 -10.54 -11.57
N THR A 162 -13.44 -9.46 -10.77
CA THR A 162 -14.46 -9.32 -9.72
C THR A 162 -15.89 -9.28 -10.25
N ASN A 163 -16.09 -9.05 -11.55
CA ASN A 163 -17.39 -9.15 -12.22
C ASN A 163 -17.68 -10.54 -12.81
N PHE A 164 -16.79 -11.52 -12.62
CA PHE A 164 -16.91 -12.91 -13.06
C PHE A 164 -17.07 -13.11 -14.57
N ARG A 165 -16.76 -12.08 -15.38
CA ARG A 165 -16.80 -12.18 -16.85
C ARG A 165 -15.57 -12.85 -17.45
N ASN A 166 -14.43 -12.73 -16.76
CA ASN A 166 -13.15 -13.23 -17.24
C ASN A 166 -12.53 -14.17 -16.19
N LYS A 167 -12.42 -15.44 -16.55
CA LYS A 167 -11.54 -16.39 -15.87
C LYS A 167 -10.11 -16.19 -16.39
N TYR A 168 -9.14 -16.05 -15.50
CA TYR A 168 -7.73 -15.94 -15.86
C TYR A 168 -7.03 -17.28 -15.79
N TYR A 169 -7.09 -17.92 -14.61
CA TYR A 169 -6.39 -19.17 -14.33
C TYR A 169 -7.18 -19.99 -13.30
N GLU A 170 -7.00 -21.30 -13.38
CA GLU A 170 -7.43 -22.26 -12.36
C GLU A 170 -6.22 -23.14 -12.06
N ILE A 171 -5.76 -23.13 -10.82
CA ILE A 171 -4.46 -23.68 -10.42
C ILE A 171 -4.69 -24.71 -9.31
N ASP A 172 -4.13 -25.90 -9.50
CA ASP A 172 -3.98 -26.88 -8.43
C ASP A 172 -2.82 -26.49 -7.53
N THR A 173 -3.09 -26.26 -6.26
CA THR A 173 -2.04 -25.75 -5.37
C THR A 173 -1.22 -26.86 -4.73
N ASP A 174 -1.69 -28.10 -4.77
CA ASP A 174 -1.26 -29.23 -3.92
C ASP A 174 -1.41 -28.96 -2.41
N ILE A 175 -2.03 -27.84 -2.00
CA ILE A 175 -2.22 -27.49 -0.60
C ILE A 175 -3.46 -28.22 -0.08
N GLN A 176 -3.26 -29.10 0.89
CA GLN A 176 -4.31 -29.95 1.47
C GLN A 176 -5.00 -29.35 2.70
N TYR A 177 -4.69 -28.10 3.05
CA TYR A 177 -5.19 -27.43 4.24
C TYR A 177 -5.47 -25.95 3.95
N ILE A 178 -6.25 -25.31 4.81
CA ILE A 178 -6.66 -23.92 4.63
C ILE A 178 -5.44 -23.01 4.87
N PRO A 179 -5.02 -22.16 3.90
CA PRO A 179 -3.98 -21.16 4.13
C PRO A 179 -4.38 -20.21 5.26
N LYS A 180 -3.40 -19.63 5.97
CA LYS A 180 -3.67 -18.61 6.99
C LYS A 180 -3.98 -17.24 6.36
N GLN A 181 -3.36 -16.92 5.23
CA GLN A 181 -3.64 -15.68 4.48
C GLN A 181 -3.60 -15.97 2.97
N LEU A 182 -4.48 -15.29 2.22
CA LEU A 182 -4.48 -15.24 0.77
C LEU A 182 -4.48 -13.77 0.35
N MET A 183 -3.42 -13.31 -0.33
CA MET A 183 -3.20 -11.89 -0.65
C MET A 183 -2.73 -11.73 -2.09
N TRP A 184 -3.16 -10.67 -2.77
CA TRP A 184 -2.67 -10.34 -4.11
C TRP A 184 -1.29 -9.69 -4.08
N CYS A 185 -0.40 -10.11 -4.96
CA CYS A 185 0.89 -9.49 -5.23
C CYS A 185 0.75 -8.58 -6.46
N GLY A 186 0.48 -7.31 -6.20
CA GLY A 186 0.04 -6.37 -7.24
C GLY A 186 -1.24 -6.87 -7.90
N ASN A 187 -1.22 -7.03 -9.23
CA ASN A 187 -2.37 -7.51 -10.02
C ASN A 187 -2.06 -8.77 -10.84
N ASP A 188 -0.89 -9.39 -10.64
CA ASP A 188 -0.38 -10.45 -11.52
C ASP A 188 -0.28 -11.82 -10.87
N ALA A 189 -0.22 -11.88 -9.54
CA ALA A 189 -0.02 -13.12 -8.80
C ALA A 189 -0.73 -13.07 -7.43
N VAL A 190 -0.94 -14.23 -6.82
CA VAL A 190 -1.56 -14.38 -5.51
C VAL A 190 -0.65 -15.19 -4.61
N ALA A 191 -0.42 -14.70 -3.39
CA ALA A 191 0.33 -15.39 -2.37
C ALA A 191 -0.62 -16.10 -1.38
N ALA A 192 -0.34 -17.36 -1.09
CA ALA A 192 -0.97 -18.12 -0.02
C ALA A 192 0.08 -18.40 1.07
N TYR A 193 -0.16 -17.95 2.28
CA TYR A 193 0.69 -18.24 3.43
C TYR A 193 0.15 -19.44 4.21
N CYS A 194 1.01 -20.43 4.40
CA CYS A 194 0.74 -21.66 5.13
C CYS A 194 1.52 -21.66 6.44
N GLU A 195 0.82 -21.52 7.57
CA GLU A 195 1.46 -21.46 8.89
C GLU A 195 2.03 -22.82 9.35
N ARG A 196 1.48 -23.93 8.85
CA ARG A 196 1.89 -25.28 9.26
C ARG A 196 3.36 -25.58 8.95
N ASP A 197 3.87 -25.03 7.86
CA ASP A 197 5.23 -25.22 7.34
C ASP A 197 5.95 -23.88 7.09
N ASN A 198 5.43 -22.77 7.64
CA ASN A 198 5.94 -21.41 7.45
C ASN A 198 6.28 -21.07 5.99
N THR A 199 5.44 -21.53 5.06
CA THR A 199 5.70 -21.40 3.63
C THR A 199 4.77 -20.40 2.97
N VAL A 200 5.33 -19.51 2.16
CA VAL A 200 4.57 -18.60 1.29
C VAL A 200 4.66 -19.12 -0.15
N TYR A 201 3.53 -19.54 -0.69
CA TYR A 201 3.40 -19.94 -2.09
C TYR A 201 2.92 -18.75 -2.91
N LEU A 202 3.62 -18.42 -3.99
CA LEU A 202 3.19 -17.42 -4.96
C LEU A 202 2.73 -18.11 -6.24
N PHE A 203 1.47 -17.91 -6.58
CA PHE A 203 0.83 -18.43 -7.78
C PHE A 203 0.70 -17.30 -8.80
N GLY A 204 1.48 -17.40 -9.88
CA GLY A 204 1.47 -16.44 -10.99
C GLY A 204 0.78 -16.99 -12.23
N LYS A 205 0.86 -16.21 -13.32
CA LYS A 205 0.39 -16.61 -14.65
C LYS A 205 1.12 -17.87 -15.14
N HIS A 206 0.41 -18.68 -15.95
CA HIS A 206 0.94 -19.87 -16.62
C HIS A 206 1.46 -20.97 -15.68
N ASP A 207 0.75 -21.23 -14.58
CA ASP A 207 1.08 -22.29 -13.63
C ASP A 207 2.47 -22.13 -12.97
N ASN A 208 2.97 -20.89 -12.93
CA ASN A 208 4.21 -20.56 -12.25
C ASN A 208 3.96 -20.52 -10.74
N LYS A 209 4.44 -21.55 -10.05
CA LYS A 209 4.49 -21.64 -8.58
C LYS A 209 5.89 -21.30 -8.10
N ILE A 210 6.02 -20.27 -7.27
CA ILE A 210 7.26 -19.93 -6.57
C ILE A 210 7.02 -20.16 -5.07
N THR A 211 7.99 -20.75 -4.39
CA THR A 211 7.88 -21.10 -2.98
C THR A 211 8.95 -20.38 -2.17
N PHE A 212 8.55 -19.73 -1.08
CA PHE A 212 9.42 -19.06 -0.13
C PHE A 212 9.27 -19.73 1.24
N PHE A 213 10.39 -20.14 1.83
CA PHE A 213 10.43 -20.79 3.15
C PHE A 213 10.90 -19.79 4.19
N TYR A 214 10.21 -19.75 5.32
CA TYR A 214 10.53 -18.89 6.45
C TYR A 214 10.80 -19.72 7.71
N ASP A 215 11.74 -19.28 8.53
CA ASP A 215 12.06 -19.95 9.80
C ASP A 215 10.97 -19.69 10.86
N ASP A 216 10.37 -18.49 10.83
CA ASP A 216 9.35 -18.03 11.79
C ASP A 216 8.02 -17.71 11.08
N SER A 217 6.95 -17.58 11.87
CA SER A 217 5.66 -17.12 11.34
C SER A 217 5.78 -15.71 10.76
N VAL A 218 5.18 -15.51 9.59
CA VAL A 218 5.11 -14.22 8.90
C VAL A 218 3.68 -13.68 8.82
N HIS A 219 3.58 -12.39 8.53
CA HIS A 219 2.33 -11.72 8.19
C HIS A 219 2.44 -11.11 6.80
N LEU A 220 1.46 -11.40 5.95
CA LEU A 220 1.33 -10.81 4.63
C LEU A 220 0.48 -9.53 4.70
N ALA A 221 0.99 -8.44 4.15
CA ALA A 221 0.23 -7.21 3.95
C ALA A 221 0.26 -6.80 2.47
N GLN A 222 -0.92 -6.76 1.85
CA GLN A 222 -1.09 -6.42 0.45
C GLN A 222 -0.82 -4.93 0.19
N GLU A 223 -0.10 -4.65 -0.88
CA GLU A 223 0.26 -3.30 -1.33
C GLU A 223 -0.11 -3.11 -2.81
N ILE A 224 -0.07 -1.87 -3.30
CA ILE A 224 -0.51 -1.53 -4.66
C ILE A 224 0.31 -2.21 -5.76
N ASP A 225 1.57 -2.52 -5.47
CA ASP A 225 2.58 -3.05 -6.39
C ASP A 225 3.24 -4.34 -5.89
N GLY A 226 2.76 -4.93 -4.80
CA GLY A 226 3.34 -6.15 -4.24
C GLY A 226 2.70 -6.60 -2.94
N ILE A 227 3.45 -7.38 -2.15
CA ILE A 227 3.11 -7.81 -0.80
C ILE A 227 4.30 -7.54 0.11
N ARG A 228 4.02 -6.99 1.29
CA ARG A 228 4.98 -6.99 2.40
C ARG A 228 4.90 -8.29 3.15
N ILE A 229 6.05 -8.88 3.41
CA ILE A 229 6.19 -10.08 4.23
C ILE A 229 6.93 -9.65 5.49
N ILE A 230 6.23 -9.71 6.62
CA ILE A 230 6.70 -9.17 7.89
C ILE A 230 6.88 -10.34 8.85
N SER A 231 8.12 -10.55 9.30
CA SER A 231 8.44 -11.49 10.37
C SER A 231 8.79 -10.73 11.65
N ASN A 232 9.19 -11.47 12.69
CA ASN A 232 9.69 -10.86 13.92
C ASN A 232 11.03 -10.11 13.73
N THR A 233 11.76 -10.39 12.65
CA THR A 233 13.12 -9.88 12.42
C THR A 233 13.33 -9.22 11.06
N THR A 234 12.47 -9.50 10.08
CA THR A 234 12.60 -9.03 8.70
C THR A 234 11.33 -8.34 8.22
N HIS A 235 11.53 -7.41 7.29
CA HIS A 235 10.47 -6.77 6.51
C HIS A 235 10.90 -6.81 5.05
N GLU A 236 10.25 -7.70 4.29
CA GLU A 236 10.53 -7.93 2.88
C GLU A 236 9.41 -7.35 2.02
N LEU A 237 9.78 -6.94 0.80
CA LEU A 237 8.83 -6.55 -0.24
C LEU A 237 8.94 -7.54 -1.40
N LEU A 238 7.90 -8.34 -1.58
CA LEU A 238 7.75 -9.21 -2.73
C LEU A 238 6.94 -8.46 -3.80
N GLN A 239 7.55 -8.22 -4.96
CA GLN A 239 6.92 -7.51 -6.08
C GLN A 239 7.28 -8.15 -7.41
N LYS A 240 6.43 -7.97 -8.41
CA LYS A 240 6.77 -8.30 -9.79
C LYS A 240 7.88 -7.37 -10.28
N VAL A 241 8.93 -7.95 -10.86
CA VAL A 241 10.01 -7.16 -11.45
C VAL A 241 9.44 -6.24 -12.55
N PRO A 242 9.61 -4.91 -12.44
CA PRO A 242 9.09 -3.98 -13.44
C PRO A 242 9.65 -4.25 -14.82
N GLN A 243 8.80 -4.12 -15.85
CA GLN A 243 9.17 -4.52 -17.21
C GLN A 243 10.39 -3.76 -17.74
N VAL A 244 10.52 -2.47 -17.42
CA VAL A 244 11.68 -1.65 -17.84
C VAL A 244 12.99 -2.14 -17.20
N VAL A 245 12.95 -2.54 -15.93
CA VAL A 245 14.10 -3.13 -15.21
C VAL A 245 14.47 -4.47 -15.84
N GLN A 246 13.47 -5.34 -16.07
CA GLN A 246 13.67 -6.62 -16.72
C GLN A 246 14.29 -6.45 -18.11
N LYS A 247 13.77 -5.52 -18.92
CA LYS A 247 14.29 -5.20 -20.25
C LYS A 247 15.75 -4.78 -20.21
N ILE A 248 16.18 -4.00 -19.24
CA ILE A 248 17.59 -3.56 -19.14
C ILE A 248 18.51 -4.68 -18.68
N PHE A 249 18.11 -5.46 -17.67
CA PHE A 249 19.02 -6.41 -16.99
C PHE A 249 18.88 -7.87 -17.41
N ARG A 250 17.87 -8.21 -18.24
CA ARG A 250 17.72 -9.58 -18.76
C ARG A 250 18.99 -10.01 -19.51
N ILE A 251 19.40 -11.25 -19.29
CA ILE A 251 20.55 -11.85 -19.98
C ILE A 251 20.32 -11.79 -21.49
N ASN A 252 21.34 -11.37 -22.23
CA ASN A 252 21.30 -11.16 -23.69
C ASN A 252 20.20 -10.19 -24.14
N SER A 253 19.85 -9.20 -23.30
CA SER A 253 18.93 -8.15 -23.70
C SER A 253 19.50 -7.30 -24.82
N THR A 254 18.71 -7.14 -25.88
CA THR A 254 18.96 -6.24 -27.00
C THR A 254 18.17 -4.94 -26.89
N GLU A 255 17.67 -4.60 -25.71
CA GLU A 255 16.93 -3.36 -25.47
C GLU A 255 17.87 -2.14 -25.44
N PRO A 256 17.42 -0.96 -25.90
CA PRO A 256 18.23 0.27 -25.93
C PRO A 256 18.92 0.60 -24.59
N GLY A 257 18.18 0.53 -23.48
CA GLY A 257 18.70 0.80 -22.15
C GLY A 257 19.79 -0.17 -21.71
N SER A 258 19.73 -1.44 -22.12
CA SER A 258 20.77 -2.45 -21.86
C SER A 258 22.10 -2.04 -22.52
N PHE A 259 22.05 -1.68 -23.80
CA PHE A 259 23.23 -1.22 -24.53
C PHE A 259 23.82 0.06 -23.94
N LEU A 260 22.99 1.02 -23.53
CA LEU A 260 23.47 2.26 -22.91
C LEU A 260 24.15 2.01 -21.56
N VAL A 261 23.60 1.10 -20.75
CA VAL A 261 24.21 0.69 -19.48
C VAL A 261 25.58 0.03 -19.70
N GLU A 262 25.70 -0.85 -20.68
CA GLU A 262 26.99 -1.48 -21.01
C GLU A 262 27.97 -0.46 -21.61
N ALA A 263 27.51 0.46 -22.47
CA ALA A 263 28.32 1.55 -22.99
C ALA A 263 28.91 2.41 -21.87
N SER A 264 28.08 2.82 -20.91
CA SER A 264 28.52 3.59 -19.73
C SER A 264 29.53 2.82 -18.88
N LYS A 265 29.33 1.50 -18.71
CA LYS A 265 30.26 0.63 -17.98
C LYS A 265 31.61 0.50 -18.69
N GLN A 266 31.62 0.34 -20.01
CA GLN A 266 32.85 0.30 -20.80
C GLN A 266 33.56 1.66 -20.81
N PHE A 267 32.80 2.76 -20.82
CA PHE A 267 33.35 4.11 -20.71
C PHE A 267 34.06 4.33 -19.37
N GLN A 268 33.46 3.89 -18.26
CA GLN A 268 34.09 3.94 -16.94
C GLN A 268 35.39 3.12 -16.87
N LYS A 269 35.47 2.03 -17.65
CA LYS A 269 36.70 1.23 -17.82
C LYS A 269 37.71 1.82 -18.81
N ARG A 270 37.44 2.99 -19.39
CA ARG A 270 38.25 3.64 -20.44
C ARG A 270 38.46 2.75 -21.67
N SER A 271 37.47 1.93 -22.01
CA SER A 271 37.50 1.01 -23.15
C SER A 271 36.88 1.65 -24.39
N HIS A 272 37.52 1.48 -25.57
CA HIS A 272 37.00 1.94 -26.86
C HIS A 272 35.65 1.30 -27.22
N ARG A 273 35.36 0.11 -26.66
CA ARG A 273 34.09 -0.61 -26.82
C ARG A 273 32.88 0.21 -26.39
N ALA A 274 33.05 1.22 -25.55
CA ALA A 274 32.00 2.16 -25.22
C ALA A 274 31.38 2.81 -26.47
N ASN A 275 32.23 3.17 -27.45
CA ASN A 275 31.77 3.76 -28.71
C ASN A 275 31.00 2.75 -29.57
N GLU A 276 31.43 1.48 -29.58
CA GLU A 276 30.72 0.40 -30.29
C GLU A 276 29.28 0.26 -29.77
N TYR A 277 29.11 0.20 -28.45
CA TYR A 277 27.78 0.12 -27.84
C TYR A 277 26.93 1.38 -28.07
N ILE A 278 27.52 2.57 -28.03
CA ILE A 278 26.79 3.80 -28.37
C ILE A 278 26.32 3.78 -29.83
N LEU A 279 27.12 3.29 -30.76
CA LEU A 279 26.72 3.17 -32.16
C LEU A 279 25.55 2.20 -32.35
N LEU A 280 25.50 1.11 -31.58
CA LEU A 280 24.37 0.16 -31.61
C LEU A 280 23.04 0.81 -31.20
N VAL A 281 23.06 1.76 -30.27
CA VAL A 281 21.85 2.41 -29.72
C VAL A 281 21.61 3.82 -30.25
N LYS A 282 22.46 4.33 -31.18
CA LYS A 282 22.45 5.74 -31.60
C LYS A 282 21.08 6.24 -32.09
N LYS A 283 20.31 5.38 -32.78
CA LYS A 283 18.98 5.73 -33.31
C LYS A 283 17.91 5.85 -32.20
N ASP A 284 18.06 5.07 -31.14
CA ASP A 284 17.09 4.93 -30.05
C ASP A 284 17.65 5.45 -28.71
N LEU A 285 18.66 6.32 -28.78
CA LEU A 285 19.40 6.75 -27.60
C LEU A 285 18.52 7.52 -26.60
N GLN A 286 17.55 8.29 -27.10
CA GLN A 286 16.57 8.96 -26.26
C GLN A 286 15.72 7.94 -25.47
N VAL A 287 15.27 6.87 -26.12
CA VAL A 287 14.54 5.77 -25.47
C VAL A 287 15.43 5.09 -24.43
N ALA A 288 16.71 4.84 -24.74
CA ALA A 288 17.64 4.23 -23.80
C ALA A 288 17.85 5.07 -22.54
N VAL A 289 17.98 6.39 -22.69
CA VAL A 289 18.10 7.34 -21.57
C VAL A 289 16.82 7.32 -20.73
N GLU A 290 15.64 7.37 -21.36
CA GLU A 290 14.37 7.33 -20.66
C GLU A 290 14.17 5.99 -19.92
N GLN A 291 14.48 4.86 -20.53
CA GLN A 291 14.46 3.54 -19.88
C GLN A 291 15.36 3.50 -18.64
N CYS A 292 16.57 4.06 -18.70
CA CYS A 292 17.47 4.12 -17.54
C CYS A 292 16.93 5.02 -16.42
N ILE A 293 16.35 6.18 -16.78
CA ILE A 293 15.72 7.12 -15.82
C ILE A 293 14.46 6.53 -15.20
N GLU A 294 13.71 5.69 -15.93
CA GLU A 294 12.52 5.05 -15.38
C GLU A 294 12.91 3.87 -14.48
N ALA A 295 13.79 2.98 -14.95
CA ALA A 295 14.20 1.78 -14.22
C ALA A 295 14.79 2.08 -12.84
N VAL A 296 15.57 3.16 -12.72
CA VAL A 296 16.21 3.53 -11.45
C VAL A 296 15.21 3.81 -10.33
N GLY A 297 14.00 4.29 -10.65
CA GLY A 297 12.96 4.58 -9.65
C GLY A 297 12.42 3.34 -8.94
N TYR A 298 12.55 2.17 -9.57
CA TYR A 298 12.10 0.90 -9.02
C TYR A 298 13.16 0.16 -8.21
N GLU A 299 14.42 0.59 -8.29
CA GLU A 299 15.53 -0.05 -7.60
C GLU A 299 15.66 0.46 -6.15
N PHE A 300 16.00 -0.45 -5.25
CA PHE A 300 16.32 -0.14 -3.85
C PHE A 300 17.84 -0.13 -3.59
N ASP A 301 18.61 -0.89 -4.38
CA ASP A 301 20.07 -0.94 -4.28
C ASP A 301 20.68 0.36 -4.82
N THR A 302 21.39 1.09 -3.96
CA THR A 302 21.95 2.39 -4.32
C THR A 302 23.06 2.32 -5.39
N ASP A 303 23.75 1.18 -5.53
CA ASP A 303 24.78 1.00 -6.53
C ASP A 303 24.18 0.68 -7.90
N ILE A 304 23.09 -0.10 -7.95
CA ILE A 304 22.29 -0.24 -9.18
C ILE A 304 21.68 1.12 -9.57
N GLN A 305 21.16 1.88 -8.59
CA GLN A 305 20.61 3.20 -8.87
C GLN A 305 21.67 4.14 -9.49
N LYS A 306 22.87 4.23 -8.87
CA LYS A 306 23.98 5.03 -9.41
C LYS A 306 24.40 4.56 -10.79
N LYS A 307 24.42 3.25 -11.05
CA LYS A 307 24.75 2.67 -12.36
C LYS A 307 23.78 3.16 -13.45
N LEU A 308 22.47 3.10 -13.20
CA LEU A 308 21.44 3.54 -14.15
C LEU A 308 21.47 5.05 -14.36
N ILE A 309 21.62 5.85 -13.30
CA ILE A 309 21.71 7.32 -13.39
C ILE A 309 22.95 7.76 -14.17
N ARG A 310 24.11 7.12 -13.94
CA ARG A 310 25.32 7.39 -14.73
C ARG A 310 25.16 7.00 -16.19
N ALA A 311 24.47 5.89 -16.48
CA ALA A 311 24.18 5.49 -17.86
C ALA A 311 23.29 6.51 -18.56
N ALA A 312 22.22 6.97 -17.90
CA ALA A 312 21.38 8.05 -18.40
C ALA A 312 22.19 9.35 -18.62
N GLN A 313 23.00 9.77 -17.64
CA GLN A 313 23.85 10.96 -17.78
C GLN A 313 24.81 10.86 -18.97
N PHE A 314 25.44 9.70 -19.14
CA PHE A 314 26.33 9.43 -20.26
C PHE A 314 25.62 9.52 -21.61
N GLY A 315 24.44 8.90 -21.74
CA GLY A 315 23.67 8.93 -22.99
C GLY A 315 23.22 10.34 -23.38
N LYS A 316 22.84 11.17 -22.40
CA LYS A 316 22.45 12.57 -22.64
C LYS A 316 23.55 13.40 -23.33
N CYS A 317 24.82 13.04 -23.18
CA CYS A 317 25.93 13.75 -23.84
C CYS A 317 25.95 13.60 -25.38
N PHE A 318 25.20 12.66 -25.94
CA PHE A 318 25.16 12.41 -27.39
C PHE A 318 23.83 12.81 -28.04
N ILE A 319 22.96 13.51 -27.32
CA ILE A 319 21.65 13.99 -27.80
C ILE A 319 21.68 15.52 -27.81
N SER A 320 21.37 16.14 -28.96
CA SER A 320 21.45 17.60 -29.15
C SER A 320 20.43 18.40 -28.32
N ASP A 321 19.19 17.93 -28.22
CA ASP A 321 18.08 18.64 -27.53
C ASP A 321 17.45 17.76 -26.44
N THR A 322 18.16 17.59 -25.34
CA THR A 322 17.69 16.74 -24.24
C THR A 322 16.86 17.51 -23.22
N ASN A 323 15.60 17.10 -23.01
CA ASN A 323 14.84 17.52 -21.84
C ASN A 323 15.46 16.93 -20.56
N THR A 324 16.07 17.78 -19.72
CA THR A 324 16.73 17.34 -18.48
C THR A 324 15.81 17.24 -17.26
N ASP A 325 14.56 17.70 -17.37
CA ASP A 325 13.65 17.80 -16.23
C ASP A 325 13.32 16.44 -15.64
N LYS A 326 13.04 15.43 -16.49
CA LYS A 326 12.80 14.04 -16.04
C LYS A 326 13.97 13.49 -15.23
N TYR A 327 15.20 13.72 -15.71
CA TYR A 327 16.42 13.27 -15.04
C TYR A 327 16.60 13.97 -13.67
N VAL A 328 16.42 15.30 -13.62
CA VAL A 328 16.56 16.08 -12.39
C VAL A 328 15.47 15.69 -11.39
N ALA A 329 14.23 15.53 -11.85
CA ALA A 329 13.10 15.09 -11.03
C ALA A 329 13.35 13.70 -10.42
N MET A 330 13.83 12.74 -11.23
CA MET A 330 14.17 11.40 -10.73
C MET A 330 15.31 11.45 -9.71
N CYS A 331 16.37 12.22 -9.94
CA CYS A 331 17.45 12.40 -8.96
C CYS A 331 16.94 13.00 -7.63
N ARG A 332 16.02 13.97 -7.68
CA ARG A 332 15.39 14.54 -6.48
C ARG A 332 14.56 13.49 -5.74
N LEU A 333 13.76 12.72 -6.48
CA LEU A 333 12.91 11.66 -5.95
C LEU A 333 13.74 10.56 -5.27
N LEU A 334 14.80 10.08 -5.91
CA LEU A 334 15.69 9.04 -5.35
C LEU A 334 16.34 9.48 -4.05
N ARG A 335 16.74 10.76 -3.93
CA ARG A 335 17.28 11.28 -2.67
C ARG A 335 16.26 11.19 -1.55
N VAL A 336 15.02 11.59 -1.80
CA VAL A 336 13.94 11.48 -0.80
C VAL A 336 13.66 10.02 -0.46
N LEU A 337 13.49 9.16 -1.47
CA LEU A 337 13.23 7.73 -1.29
C LEU A 337 14.32 7.05 -0.46
N ASN A 338 15.59 7.28 -0.80
CA ASN A 338 16.71 6.65 -0.08
C ASN A 338 16.83 7.13 1.37
N GLU A 339 16.55 8.40 1.66
CA GLU A 339 16.54 8.91 3.04
C GLU A 339 15.43 8.26 3.87
N VAL A 340 14.20 8.16 3.35
CA VAL A 340 13.07 7.59 4.11
C VAL A 340 13.13 6.06 4.21
N ARG A 341 13.74 5.39 3.23
CA ARG A 341 14.01 3.95 3.25
C ARG A 341 15.14 3.56 4.20
N ASN A 342 15.95 4.52 4.66
CA ASN A 342 17.00 4.24 5.62
C ASN A 342 16.43 3.50 6.83
N PRO A 343 17.02 2.38 7.29
CA PRO A 343 16.51 1.61 8.42
C PRO A 343 16.31 2.42 9.71
N ARG A 344 17.02 3.54 9.88
CA ARG A 344 16.81 4.46 11.01
C ARG A 344 15.46 5.17 10.96
N ILE A 345 14.95 5.46 9.76
CA ILE A 345 13.65 6.09 9.53
C ILE A 345 12.56 5.04 9.37
N GLY A 346 12.85 3.95 8.66
CA GLY A 346 11.99 2.76 8.59
C GLY A 346 10.74 2.92 7.74
N ILE A 347 10.79 3.69 6.65
CA ILE A 347 9.69 3.82 5.68
C ILE A 347 10.13 3.21 4.33
N PRO A 348 10.03 1.89 4.15
CA PRO A 348 10.41 1.20 2.91
C PRO A 348 9.33 1.37 1.82
N ILE A 349 9.15 2.61 1.35
CA ILE A 349 8.15 2.99 0.34
C ILE A 349 8.69 2.85 -1.09
N THR A 350 7.89 2.30 -2.01
CA THR A 350 8.20 2.26 -3.44
C THR A 350 7.93 3.59 -4.12
N MET A 351 8.48 3.80 -5.31
CA MET A 351 8.11 4.96 -6.13
C MET A 351 6.61 4.96 -6.46
N THR A 352 6.05 3.80 -6.82
CA THR A 352 4.62 3.63 -7.12
C THR A 352 3.75 4.07 -5.95
N GLN A 353 4.08 3.60 -4.73
CA GLN A 353 3.36 3.93 -3.51
C GLN A 353 3.44 5.44 -3.22
N LEU A 354 4.62 6.05 -3.35
CA LEU A 354 4.78 7.50 -3.12
C LEU A 354 4.00 8.33 -4.15
N THR A 355 3.99 7.91 -5.41
CA THR A 355 3.19 8.58 -6.44
C THR A 355 1.69 8.45 -6.16
N TYR A 356 1.23 7.28 -5.70
CA TYR A 356 -0.17 7.05 -5.35
C TYR A 356 -0.61 7.83 -4.10
N GLN A 357 0.23 7.87 -3.05
CA GLN A 357 -0.08 8.49 -1.76
C GLN A 357 0.21 10.00 -1.71
N THR A 358 1.08 10.50 -2.58
CA THR A 358 1.60 11.88 -2.63
C THR A 358 2.62 12.24 -1.55
N ASN A 359 3.34 13.35 -1.77
CA ASN A 359 4.37 13.83 -0.84
C ASN A 359 3.80 14.28 0.52
N THR A 360 2.56 14.76 0.57
CA THR A 360 1.94 15.22 1.82
C THR A 360 1.73 14.06 2.80
N VAL A 361 1.27 12.91 2.30
CA VAL A 361 1.12 11.69 3.10
C VAL A 361 2.48 11.17 3.58
N LEU A 362 3.55 11.30 2.77
CA LEU A 362 4.90 10.98 3.25
C LEU A 362 5.32 11.89 4.40
N LEU A 363 5.03 13.19 4.34
CA LEU A 363 5.30 14.10 5.45
C LEU A 363 4.49 13.72 6.69
N ASP A 364 3.21 13.38 6.54
CA ASP A 364 2.37 12.92 7.66
C ASP A 364 2.97 11.71 8.38
N ARG A 365 3.47 10.73 7.61
CA ARG A 365 4.14 9.54 8.16
C ARG A 365 5.43 9.87 8.92
N LEU A 366 6.23 10.80 8.41
CA LEU A 366 7.43 11.28 9.10
C LEU A 366 7.07 12.03 10.39
N ILE A 367 6.05 12.89 10.31
CA ILE A 367 5.53 13.65 11.45
C ILE A 367 5.00 12.71 12.55
N ALA A 368 4.25 11.67 12.18
CA ALA A 368 3.75 10.65 13.12
C ALA A 368 4.92 9.94 13.83
N ARG A 369 6.01 9.64 13.11
CA ARG A 369 7.27 9.10 13.65
C ARG A 369 8.11 10.11 14.44
N LYS A 370 7.65 11.37 14.56
CA LYS A 370 8.37 12.49 15.20
C LYS A 370 9.67 12.89 14.46
N GLU A 371 9.81 12.51 13.19
CA GLU A 371 10.92 12.88 12.31
C GLU A 371 10.74 14.30 11.70
N TYR A 372 10.45 15.28 12.56
CA TYR A 372 10.09 16.65 12.15
C TYR A 372 11.19 17.34 11.35
N TYR A 373 12.46 17.13 11.73
CA TYR A 373 13.58 17.76 11.03
C TYR A 373 13.70 17.24 9.60
N LEU A 374 13.66 15.92 9.42
CA LEU A 374 13.72 15.30 8.09
C LEU A 374 12.52 15.73 7.24
N ALA A 375 11.31 15.75 7.80
CA ALA A 375 10.11 16.26 7.13
C ALA A 375 10.31 17.70 6.62
N LEU A 376 10.86 18.60 7.45
CA LEU A 376 11.16 19.99 7.05
C LEU A 376 12.20 20.07 5.94
N GLN A 377 13.27 19.27 6.01
CA GLN A 377 14.28 19.24 4.96
C GLN A 377 13.71 18.74 3.64
N ILE A 378 12.89 17.68 3.67
CA ILE A 378 12.23 17.14 2.47
C ILE A 378 11.25 18.17 1.88
N ALA A 379 10.40 18.79 2.71
CA ALA A 379 9.46 19.80 2.25
C ALA A 379 10.16 20.99 1.56
N LYS A 380 11.25 21.48 2.17
CA LYS A 380 12.09 22.54 1.60
C LYS A 380 12.77 22.08 0.30
N TYR A 381 13.31 20.86 0.29
CA TYR A 381 14.03 20.30 -0.86
C TYR A 381 13.13 20.12 -2.08
N LEU A 382 11.90 19.64 -1.86
CA LEU A 382 10.88 19.46 -2.88
C LEU A 382 10.15 20.76 -3.24
N LYS A 383 10.42 21.85 -2.52
CA LYS A 383 9.78 23.17 -2.68
C LYS A 383 8.25 23.08 -2.58
N LEU A 384 7.76 22.31 -1.60
CA LEU A 384 6.33 22.19 -1.35
C LEU A 384 5.76 23.55 -0.89
N PRO A 385 4.50 23.86 -1.22
CA PRO A 385 3.84 25.06 -0.70
C PRO A 385 3.91 25.09 0.83
N ASP A 386 4.15 26.28 1.41
CA ASP A 386 4.34 26.41 2.87
C ASP A 386 3.18 25.82 3.67
N LYS A 387 1.95 25.95 3.17
CA LYS A 387 0.73 25.40 3.78
C LYS A 387 0.80 23.87 3.95
N GLU A 388 1.29 23.14 2.95
CA GLU A 388 1.34 21.67 2.93
C GLU A 388 2.67 21.12 3.47
N GLY A 389 3.73 21.93 3.42
CA GLY A 389 5.05 21.60 3.93
C GLY A 389 5.28 22.19 5.32
N ARG A 390 6.01 23.31 5.36
CA ARG A 390 6.55 23.89 6.59
C ARG A 390 5.48 24.19 7.64
N ASN A 391 4.40 24.88 7.28
CA ASN A 391 3.37 25.30 8.24
C ASN A 391 2.64 24.08 8.82
N HIS A 392 2.31 23.10 7.99
CA HIS A 392 1.70 21.84 8.42
C HIS A 392 2.56 21.10 9.44
N ILE A 393 3.85 20.92 9.15
CA ILE A 393 4.81 20.25 10.04
C ILE A 393 4.95 21.00 11.37
N LEU A 394 5.08 22.33 11.34
CA LEU A 394 5.24 23.15 12.54
C LEU A 394 3.98 23.17 13.42
N VAL A 395 2.79 23.21 12.82
CA VAL A 395 1.52 23.12 13.56
C VAL A 395 1.41 21.77 14.27
N HIS A 396 1.72 20.67 13.59
CA HIS A 396 1.69 19.36 14.23
C HIS A 396 2.73 19.24 15.36
N TRP A 397 3.95 19.76 15.15
CA TRP A 397 4.97 19.79 16.20
C TRP A 397 4.50 20.59 17.42
N ALA A 398 3.86 21.75 17.22
CA ALA A 398 3.33 22.56 18.30
C ALA A 398 2.22 21.83 19.08
N LYS A 399 1.27 21.18 18.37
CA LYS A 399 0.23 20.33 18.98
C LYS A 399 0.83 19.22 19.82
N TYR A 400 1.86 18.55 19.32
CA TYR A 400 2.58 17.52 20.06
C TYR A 400 3.28 18.07 21.31
N LYS A 401 3.90 19.26 21.21
CA LYS A 401 4.58 19.91 22.34
C LYS A 401 3.62 20.29 23.46
N VAL A 402 2.47 20.87 23.14
CA VAL A 402 1.45 21.24 24.16
C VAL A 402 0.78 20.02 24.78
N SER A 403 0.73 18.87 24.11
CA SER A 403 0.17 17.65 24.70
C SER A 403 1.09 16.94 25.70
N GLN A 404 2.34 17.38 25.85
CA GLN A 404 3.29 16.78 26.80
C GLN A 404 3.06 17.32 28.22
N SER A 405 2.34 16.61 29.07
CA SER A 405 2.02 17.07 30.44
C SER A 405 3.24 17.31 31.34
N GLN A 406 4.37 16.65 31.07
CA GLN A 406 5.61 16.76 31.84
C GLN A 406 6.42 18.05 31.61
N LEU A 407 6.08 18.85 30.58
CA LEU A 407 6.80 20.07 30.24
C LEU A 407 6.14 21.30 30.85
N GLU A 408 6.92 22.20 31.42
CA GLU A 408 6.44 23.48 31.97
C GLU A 408 5.75 24.34 30.90
N GLU A 409 4.62 24.96 31.26
CA GLU A 409 3.78 25.75 30.34
C GLU A 409 4.54 26.93 29.72
N GLU A 410 5.22 27.73 30.52
CA GLU A 410 5.95 28.93 30.05
C GLU A 410 7.09 28.59 29.10
N THR A 411 7.80 27.50 29.39
CA THR A 411 8.91 27.02 28.55
C THR A 411 8.39 26.50 27.20
N VAL A 412 7.29 25.74 27.19
CA VAL A 412 6.65 25.29 25.95
C VAL A 412 6.11 26.46 25.13
N ALA A 413 5.45 27.43 25.77
CA ALA A 413 4.95 28.62 25.10
C ALA A 413 6.09 29.42 24.45
N ARG A 414 7.22 29.60 25.15
CA ARG A 414 8.42 30.27 24.64
C ARG A 414 9.01 29.54 23.44
N GLU A 415 9.22 28.22 23.54
CA GLU A 415 9.74 27.42 22.41
C GLU A 415 8.84 27.48 21.18
N ILE A 416 7.51 27.41 21.38
CA ILE A 416 6.53 27.52 20.30
C ILE A 416 6.59 28.91 19.68
N ALA A 417 6.62 29.97 20.51
CA ALA A 417 6.72 31.35 20.04
C ALA A 417 8.02 31.59 19.27
N ASP A 418 9.16 31.06 19.73
CA ASP A 418 10.45 31.21 19.06
C ASP A 418 10.48 30.48 17.70
N LYS A 419 9.85 29.30 17.61
CA LYS A 419 9.92 28.43 16.43
C LYS A 419 8.85 28.72 15.39
N LEU A 420 7.62 29.03 15.82
CA LEU A 420 6.55 29.45 14.92
C LEU A 420 6.68 30.93 14.59
N GLY A 421 7.09 31.76 15.56
CA GLY A 421 7.36 33.19 15.40
C GLY A 421 6.30 33.93 14.59
N TYR A 422 6.78 34.76 13.66
CA TYR A 422 5.97 35.47 12.66
C TYR A 422 5.84 34.68 11.34
N THR A 423 5.93 33.35 11.36
CA THR A 423 5.82 32.56 10.13
C THR A 423 4.45 32.81 9.49
N PRO A 424 4.40 33.37 8.26
CA PRO A 424 3.13 33.77 7.66
C PRO A 424 2.26 32.53 7.37
N GLY A 425 0.97 32.64 7.67
CA GLY A 425 -0.01 31.61 7.36
C GLY A 425 -0.15 30.48 8.39
N ILE A 426 0.51 30.57 9.56
CA ILE A 426 0.26 29.65 10.68
C ILE A 426 -0.87 30.19 11.56
N SER A 427 -1.94 29.40 11.71
CA SER A 427 -3.03 29.70 12.64
C SER A 427 -2.77 29.05 14.00
N TYR A 428 -2.60 29.87 15.04
CA TYR A 428 -2.44 29.41 16.42
C TYR A 428 -3.72 28.80 17.01
N LYS A 429 -4.88 28.97 16.36
CA LYS A 429 -6.18 28.51 16.84
C LYS A 429 -6.19 27.02 17.16
N GLU A 430 -5.63 26.20 16.28
CA GLU A 430 -5.63 24.75 16.47
C GLU A 430 -4.68 24.31 17.59
N VAL A 431 -3.55 25.00 17.75
CA VAL A 431 -2.60 24.73 18.83
C VAL A 431 -3.21 25.10 20.18
N ALA A 432 -3.87 26.25 20.27
CA ALA A 432 -4.55 26.70 21.47
C ALA A 432 -5.71 25.77 21.88
N TYR A 433 -6.46 25.25 20.90
CA TYR A 433 -7.50 24.27 21.17
C TYR A 433 -6.94 23.00 21.82
N VAL A 434 -5.89 22.41 21.22
CA VAL A 434 -5.25 21.20 21.77
C VAL A 434 -4.62 21.47 23.15
N ALA A 435 -4.03 22.66 23.34
CA ALA A 435 -3.49 23.07 24.64
C ALA A 435 -4.58 23.10 25.72
N ALA A 436 -5.75 23.68 25.41
CA ALA A 436 -6.89 23.75 26.32
C ALA A 436 -7.44 22.35 26.67
N GLU A 437 -7.53 21.43 25.70
CA GLU A 437 -7.92 20.03 25.95
C GLU A 437 -6.97 19.31 26.91
N HIS A 438 -5.69 19.66 26.89
CA HIS A 438 -4.67 19.11 27.78
C HIS A 438 -4.49 19.92 29.07
N GLY A 439 -5.44 20.81 29.40
CA GLY A 439 -5.47 21.56 30.65
C GLY A 439 -4.52 22.76 30.71
N ARG A 440 -3.81 23.09 29.62
CA ARG A 440 -2.92 24.26 29.54
C ARG A 440 -3.73 25.50 29.21
N LYS A 441 -3.98 26.33 30.24
CA LYS A 441 -4.83 27.52 30.15
C LYS A 441 -4.06 28.83 30.01
N LYS A 442 -2.73 28.81 30.15
CA LYS A 442 -1.86 29.98 30.08
C LYS A 442 -0.96 29.95 28.86
#